data_AF-A0A9E4ZWR3-F1
#
_entry.id   AF-A0A9E4ZWR3-F1
#
_cell.length_a   1.000
_cell.length_b   1.000
_cell.length_c   1.000
_cell.angle_alpha   90.00
_cell.angle_beta   90.00
_cell.angle_gamma   90.00
#
_symmetry.space_group_name_H-M   'P 1'
#
loop_
_entity.id
_entity.type
_entity.pdbx_description
1 polymer ?
#
loop_
_entity_poly.entity_id
_entity_poly.type
_entity_poly.pdbx_seq_one_letter_code
_entity_poly.pdbx_strand_id
1 'polypeptide(L)'
;MTIYWERCSFCGSYEPVLQCTLFPDMSVDAKCCLSCPKRSVCPRPAWSFRIPAARRHSEESESSSQSRKKLLDLLERIEEEQKKSTV
;
A
#
# COMPACT_ATOMS: atom_id res chain seq x y z
N MET A 1 23.47 -6.50 2.22
CA MET A 1 23.55 -5.04 2.44
C MET A 1 24.08 -4.82 3.84
N THR A 2 25.32 -4.37 3.98
CA THR A 2 25.88 -3.90 5.25
C THR A 2 25.26 -2.55 5.56
N ILE A 3 24.52 -2.48 6.67
CA ILE A 3 23.95 -1.21 7.16
C ILE A 3 24.99 -0.60 8.08
N TYR A 4 25.69 0.43 7.59
CA TYR A 4 26.61 1.21 8.42
C TYR A 4 25.79 2.18 9.25
N TRP A 5 25.90 2.06 10.57
CA TRP A 5 25.34 3.03 11.50
C TRP A 5 26.29 4.20 11.54
N GLU A 6 25.86 5.33 11.01
CA GLU A 6 26.65 6.56 11.03
C GLU A 6 25.79 7.69 11.58
N ARG A 7 26.45 8.81 11.84
CA ARG A 7 25.81 9.99 12.36
C ARG A 7 25.12 10.74 11.21
N CYS A 8 23.82 10.98 11.33
CA CYS A 8 23.11 11.84 10.37
C CYS A 8 23.67 13.26 10.41
N SER A 9 23.98 13.82 9.24
CA SER A 9 24.52 15.17 9.10
C SER A 9 23.52 16.28 9.49
N PHE A 10 22.22 15.95 9.58
CA PHE A 10 21.16 16.91 9.89
C PHE A 10 20.75 16.89 11.37
N CYS A 11 20.34 15.73 11.89
CA CYS A 11 19.86 15.61 13.28
C CYS A 11 20.95 15.16 14.26
N GLY A 12 22.08 14.64 13.77
CA GLY A 12 23.18 14.17 14.62
C GLY A 12 22.94 12.82 15.30
N SER A 13 21.83 12.14 15.03
CA SER A 13 21.52 10.82 15.58
C SER A 13 22.32 9.72 14.87
N TYR A 14 22.68 8.66 15.60
CA TYR A 14 23.27 7.44 15.04
C TYR A 14 22.16 6.51 14.57
N GLU A 15 21.95 6.48 13.26
CA GLU A 15 20.93 5.65 12.61
C GLU A 15 21.49 5.13 11.28
N PRO A 16 20.80 4.20 10.60
CA PRO A 16 21.07 3.92 9.20
C PRO A 16 20.94 5.22 8.38
N VAL A 17 22.03 5.63 7.73
CA VAL A 17 22.04 6.80 6.85
C VAL A 17 22.28 6.39 5.41
N LEU A 18 21.81 7.23 4.49
CA LEU A 18 22.10 7.14 3.07
C LEU A 18 22.59 8.50 2.57
N GLN A 19 23.42 8.50 1.54
CA GLN A 19 23.92 9.73 0.93
C GLN A 19 22.77 10.51 0.28
N CYS A 20 22.70 11.81 0.57
CA CYS A 20 21.70 12.69 -0.01
C CYS A 20 21.98 12.90 -1.51
N THR A 21 20.94 12.81 -2.34
CA THR A 21 21.09 12.95 -3.80
C THR A 21 21.24 14.38 -4.28
N LEU A 22 20.77 15.37 -3.50
CA LEU A 22 20.98 16.79 -3.79
C LEU A 22 22.33 17.30 -3.27
N PHE A 23 22.81 16.72 -2.16
CA PHE A 23 24.01 17.16 -1.47
C PHE A 23 24.89 15.93 -1.18
N PRO A 24 25.80 15.56 -2.09
CA PRO A 24 26.58 14.32 -1.97
C PRO A 24 27.49 14.30 -0.73
N ASP A 25 27.85 15.45 -0.18
CA ASP A 25 28.69 15.53 1.02
C ASP A 25 27.92 15.24 2.32
N MET A 26 26.60 15.03 2.24
CA MET A 26 25.73 14.83 3.40
C MET A 26 25.13 13.44 3.43
N SER A 27 25.22 12.80 4.60
CA SER A 27 24.49 11.58 4.92
C SER A 27 23.24 11.90 5.75
N VAL A 28 22.09 11.37 5.33
CA VAL A 28 20.79 11.65 5.96
C VAL A 28 20.10 10.37 6.39
N ASP A 29 19.51 10.40 7.58
CA ASP A 29 18.63 9.34 8.08
C ASP A 29 17.28 9.36 7.33
N ALA A 30 16.47 8.32 7.56
CA ALA A 30 15.15 8.25 6.95
C ALA A 30 14.27 9.42 7.38
N LYS A 31 14.28 9.77 8.67
CA LYS A 31 13.41 10.79 9.25
C LYS A 31 13.65 12.15 8.61
N CYS A 32 14.89 12.61 8.55
CA CYS A 32 15.24 13.92 7.97
C CYS A 32 15.08 13.93 6.45
N CYS A 33 15.34 12.80 5.78
CA CYS A 33 15.10 12.71 4.34
C CYS A 33 13.60 12.80 4.00
N LEU A 34 12.74 12.20 4.82
CA LEU A 34 11.29 12.19 4.64
C LEU A 34 10.63 13.53 4.98
N SER A 35 11.14 14.24 5.99
CA SER A 35 10.66 15.56 6.41
C SER A 35 11.31 16.73 5.65
N CYS A 36 12.23 16.46 4.71
CA CYS A 36 12.94 17.49 3.99
C CYS A 36 11.99 18.40 3.19
N PRO A 37 12.08 19.74 3.32
CA PRO A 37 11.20 20.68 2.60
C PRO A 37 11.44 20.68 1.07
N LYS A 38 12.65 20.33 0.64
CA LYS A 38 13.01 20.20 -0.79
C LYS A 38 12.68 18.83 -1.37
N ARG A 39 12.00 17.96 -0.63
CA ARG A 39 11.72 16.59 -1.06
C ARG A 39 10.86 16.51 -2.32
N SER A 40 9.97 17.48 -2.56
CA SER A 40 9.14 17.56 -3.77
C SER A 40 9.95 17.79 -5.05
N VAL A 41 11.13 18.40 -4.94
CA VAL A 41 12.04 18.68 -6.05
C VAL A 41 13.23 17.71 -6.10
N CYS A 42 13.32 16.76 -5.17
CA CYS A 42 14.35 15.72 -5.20
C CYS A 42 14.08 14.72 -6.33
N PRO A 43 14.99 14.56 -7.32
CA PRO A 43 14.78 13.64 -8.44
C PRO A 43 14.74 12.17 -7.99
N ARG A 44 15.51 11.84 -6.95
CA ARG A 44 15.57 10.51 -6.35
C ARG A 44 15.86 10.64 -4.86
N PRO A 45 14.87 10.64 -3.96
CA PRO A 45 15.14 10.73 -2.54
C PRO A 45 15.92 9.50 -2.05
N ALA A 46 16.89 9.70 -1.17
CA ALA A 46 17.69 8.63 -0.58
C ALA A 46 16.79 7.61 0.16
N TRP A 47 15.78 8.12 0.86
CA TRP A 47 14.77 7.32 1.54
C TRP A 47 13.39 7.48 0.89
N SER A 48 12.81 6.34 0.48
CA SER A 48 11.47 6.27 -0.09
C SER A 48 10.67 5.14 0.55
N PHE A 49 9.45 5.42 1.00
CA PHE A 49 8.49 4.36 1.30
C PHE A 49 7.97 3.79 -0.02
N ARG A 50 8.43 2.60 -0.39
CA ARG A 50 7.70 1.80 -1.37
C ARG A 50 6.59 1.09 -0.61
N ILE A 51 5.38 1.65 -0.65
CA ILE A 51 4.20 0.87 -0.31
C ILE A 51 4.08 -0.16 -1.43
N PRO A 52 4.29 -1.47 -1.18
CA PRO A 52 4.02 -2.45 -2.21
C PRO A 52 2.56 -2.25 -2.60
N ALA A 53 2.31 -1.91 -3.87
CA ALA A 53 0.95 -1.88 -4.38
C ALA A 53 0.34 -3.22 -3.99
N ALA A 54 -0.68 -3.19 -3.13
CA ALA A 54 -1.43 -4.39 -2.80
C ALA A 54 -1.75 -5.02 -4.14
N ARG A 55 -1.24 -6.23 -4.39
CA ARG A 55 -1.66 -7.01 -5.55
C ARG A 55 -3.18 -7.05 -5.42
N ARG A 56 -3.89 -6.30 -6.27
CA ARG A 56 -5.33 -6.48 -6.42
C ARG A 56 -5.46 -7.91 -6.89
N HIS A 57 -5.67 -8.83 -5.96
CA HIS A 57 -6.00 -10.20 -6.27
C HIS A 57 -7.26 -10.10 -7.13
N SER A 58 -7.11 -10.42 -8.40
CA SER A 58 -8.15 -10.50 -9.41
C SER A 58 -9.06 -11.71 -9.16
N GLU A 59 -9.47 -11.92 -7.92
CA GLU A 59 -10.35 -13.01 -7.46
C GLU A 59 -11.75 -12.50 -7.06
N GLU A 60 -11.93 -11.17 -6.97
CA GLU A 60 -13.19 -10.56 -6.52
C GLU A 60 -14.30 -10.59 -7.59
N SER A 61 -13.96 -10.82 -8.87
CA SER A 61 -14.94 -10.86 -9.97
C SER A 61 -15.72 -12.18 -10.08
N GLU A 62 -15.12 -13.30 -9.68
CA GLU A 62 -15.78 -14.62 -9.78
C GLU A 62 -16.67 -14.92 -8.56
N SER A 63 -16.24 -14.55 -7.34
CA SER A 63 -16.99 -14.80 -6.11
C SER A 63 -18.26 -13.95 -6.01
N SER A 64 -18.21 -12.69 -6.46
CA SER A 64 -19.36 -11.78 -6.51
C SER A 64 -20.41 -12.26 -7.52
N SER A 65 -19.97 -12.79 -8.66
CA SER A 65 -20.86 -13.33 -9.70
C SER A 65 -21.56 -14.62 -9.27
N GLN A 66 -20.85 -15.54 -8.58
CA GLN A 66 -21.47 -16.76 -8.04
C GLN A 66 -22.44 -16.47 -6.90
N SER A 67 -22.10 -15.52 -6.02
CA SER A 67 -22.96 -15.12 -4.90
C SER A 67 -24.28 -14.52 -5.39
N ARG A 68 -24.24 -13.70 -6.45
CA ARG A 68 -25.44 -13.15 -7.09
C ARG A 68 -26.33 -14.23 -7.72
N LYS A 69 -25.73 -15.21 -8.40
CA LYS A 69 -26.49 -16.34 -8.99
C LYS A 69 -27.21 -17.17 -7.92
N LYS A 70 -26.53 -17.48 -6.81
CA LYS A 70 -27.13 -18.20 -5.68
C LYS A 70 -28.27 -17.42 -5.03
N LEU A 71 -28.13 -16.09 -4.92
CA LEU A 71 -29.20 -15.23 -4.39
C LEU A 71 -30.44 -15.24 -5.28
N LEU A 72 -30.28 -15.18 -6.60
CA LEU A 72 -31.40 -15.22 -7.54
C LEU A 72 -32.15 -16.57 -7.51
N ASP A 73 -31.41 -17.67 -7.46
CA ASP A 73 -31.99 -19.03 -7.36
C ASP A 73 -32.84 -19.22 -6.09
N LEU A 74 -32.38 -18.67 -4.96
CA LEU A 74 -33.14 -18.73 -3.70
C LEU A 74 -34.42 -17.89 -3.75
N LEU A 75 -34.38 -16.73 -4.41
CA LEU A 75 -35.56 -15.86 -4.56
C LEU A 75 -36.63 -16.54 -5.42
N GLU A 76 -36.24 -17.17 -6.52
CA GLU A 76 -37.16 -17.88 -7.41
C GLU A 76 -37.85 -19.05 -6.70
N ARG A 77 -37.10 -19.83 -5.90
CA ARG A 77 -37.68 -20.91 -5.08
C ARG A 77 -38.69 -20.38 -4.06
N ILE A 78 -38.43 -19.23 -3.45
CA ILE A 78 -39.37 -18.62 -2.50
C ILE A 78 -40.65 -18.15 -3.22
N GLU A 79 -40.55 -17.58 -4.42
CA GLU A 79 -41.72 -17.17 -5.21
C GLU A 79 -42.60 -18.36 -5.60
N GLU A 80 -42.00 -19.48 -6.01
CA GLU A 80 -42.74 -20.70 -6.36
C GLU A 80 -43.43 -21.33 -5.14
N GLU A 81 -42.76 -21.35 -3.97
CA GLU A 81 -43.37 -21.80 -2.72
C GLU A 81 -44.54 -20.90 -2.28
N GLN A 82 -44.43 -19.57 -2.46
CA GLN A 82 -45.50 -18.63 -2.18
C GLN A 82 -46.71 -18.81 -3.11
N LYS A 83 -46.49 -19.03 -4.42
CA LYS A 83 -47.58 -19.34 -5.35
C LYS A 83 -48.29 -20.65 -5.00
N LYS A 84 -47.54 -21.66 -4.59
CA LYS A 84 -48.08 -22.97 -4.22
C LYS A 84 -48.85 -22.97 -2.90
N SER A 85 -48.53 -22.02 -2.00
CA SER A 85 -49.24 -21.77 -0.74
C SER A 85 -50.54 -20.98 -0.91
N THR A 86 -50.79 -20.37 -2.07
CA THR A 86 -51.96 -19.49 -2.32
C THR A 86 -53.06 -20.19 -3.13
N VAL A 87 -52.92 -21.50 -3.38
CA VAL A 87 -53.94 -22.37 -4.02
C VAL A 87 -54.52 -23.33 -2.99
#